data_AF-A0A1D6FNV2-F1
#
_entry.id   AF-A0A1D6FNV2-F1
#
_cell.length_a   1.000
_cell.length_b   1.000
_cell.length_c   1.000
_cell.angle_alpha   90.00
_cell.angle_beta   90.00
_cell.angle_gamma   90.00
#
_symmetry.space_group_name_H-M   'P 1'
#
loop_
_entity.id
_entity.type
_entity.pdbx_description
1 polymer ?
#
loop_
_entity_poly.entity_id
_entity_poly.type
_entity_poly.pdbx_seq_one_letter_code
_entity_poly.pdbx_strand_id
1 'polypeptide(L)'
;MGFRGGLRPPVTRVCFVLLCLCASLSEAKRTPQPAPTTGKKQQPPAASSSQQSPAVSYPALPVRAVCLGGWLVTEGWILPSLFDGIPNKDLLDGTQLQFKSALRKTYLTADNGGGGAVVANRTQASDWETFKLWRLNDTTFNFRTSGNQFVGIGASDGIIVATATTPGLPETFQIVRCPFDKNRVRIKAANGYFVQAIATGEVIADYGEPTRWSDFDASVFLMTTVGQQLQGEYQLCNGSIGART
;
A
#
# COMPACT_ATOMS: atom_id res chain seq x y z
N MET A 1 69.83 -2.96 -16.17
CA MET A 1 69.91 -1.48 -16.19
C MET A 1 68.49 -0.96 -16.05
N GLY A 2 68.02 -0.49 -14.87
CA GLY A 2 68.30 0.83 -14.27
C GLY A 2 67.54 1.90 -15.08
N PHE A 3 66.51 2.63 -14.62
CA PHE A 3 66.32 3.47 -13.43
C PHE A 3 64.80 3.61 -13.15
N ARG A 4 64.30 3.41 -11.91
CA ARG A 4 64.02 4.41 -10.85
C ARG A 4 63.21 5.65 -11.29
N GLY A 5 62.02 5.81 -10.69
CA GLY A 5 61.25 7.06 -10.71
C GLY A 5 59.89 6.93 -10.03
N GLY A 6 59.88 6.81 -8.70
CA GLY A 6 58.66 6.90 -7.90
C GLY A 6 58.31 8.35 -7.56
N LEU A 7 57.04 8.73 -7.70
CA LEU A 7 56.46 9.91 -7.06
C LEU A 7 55.00 9.62 -6.63
N ARG A 8 54.81 9.59 -5.30
CA ARG A 8 53.57 9.95 -4.57
C ARG A 8 53.91 11.24 -3.78
N PRO A 9 52.96 11.98 -3.15
CA PRO A 9 51.59 12.38 -3.50
C PRO A 9 51.52 13.96 -3.49
N PRO A 10 50.36 14.63 -3.25
CA PRO A 10 49.86 14.74 -1.88
C PRO A 10 48.34 14.54 -1.73
N VAL A 11 48.01 14.03 -0.55
CA VAL A 11 46.67 13.96 0.04
C VAL A 11 46.31 15.38 0.52
N THR A 12 45.32 16.00 -0.09
CA THR A 12 44.79 17.27 0.41
C THR A 12 43.86 17.00 1.58
N ARG A 13 44.37 17.28 2.78
CA ARG A 13 43.61 17.41 4.02
C ARG A 13 42.66 18.61 3.90
N VAL A 14 41.36 18.40 4.07
CA VAL A 14 40.43 19.48 4.43
C VAL A 14 40.20 19.37 5.93
N CYS A 15 40.71 20.38 6.65
CA CYS A 15 40.56 20.57 8.08
C CYS A 15 39.12 21.00 8.43
N PHE A 16 38.61 20.38 9.49
CA PHE A 16 37.93 21.00 10.63
C PHE A 16 37.06 22.23 10.39
N VAL A 17 35.74 22.04 10.47
CA VAL A 17 34.85 23.01 11.13
C VAL A 17 34.12 22.26 12.25
N LEU A 18 34.71 22.35 13.44
CA LEU A 18 34.10 21.99 14.72
C LEU A 18 33.30 23.21 15.18
N LEU A 19 31.97 23.15 15.10
CA LEU A 19 31.09 24.13 15.74
C LEU A 19 30.53 23.50 17.02
N CYS A 20 31.26 23.74 18.10
CA CYS A 20 30.74 23.65 19.46
C CYS A 20 29.71 24.76 19.68
N LEU A 21 28.45 24.40 19.96
CA LEU A 21 27.62 25.20 20.86
C LEU A 21 27.33 24.35 22.09
N CYS A 22 27.92 24.75 23.21
CA CYS A 22 27.65 24.21 24.52
C CYS A 22 26.39 24.83 25.14
N ALA A 23 25.74 24.00 25.95
CA ALA A 23 24.97 24.31 27.15
C ALA A 23 23.60 25.01 27.00
N SER A 24 22.54 24.27 27.34
CA SER A 24 21.99 24.39 28.69
C SER A 24 21.12 23.17 29.05
N LEU A 25 21.56 22.42 30.05
CA LEU A 25 20.71 21.49 30.80
C LEU A 25 19.82 22.35 31.71
N SER A 26 18.51 22.29 31.52
CA SER A 26 17.57 22.76 32.55
C SER A 26 16.87 21.54 33.14
N GLU A 27 17.17 21.30 34.42
CA GLU A 27 16.47 20.39 35.30
C GLU A 27 14.97 20.73 35.32
N ALA A 28 14.12 19.83 34.82
CA ALA A 28 12.70 19.87 35.11
C ALA A 28 12.48 19.25 36.51
N LYS A 29 12.54 20.13 37.51
CA LYS A 29 12.18 19.87 38.91
C LYS A 29 10.78 19.27 38.97
N ARG A 30 10.65 18.09 39.59
CA ARG A 30 9.36 17.45 39.93
C ARG A 30 8.50 18.43 40.73
N THR A 31 7.35 18.80 40.18
CA THR A 31 6.30 19.50 40.91
C THR A 31 5.38 18.46 41.59
N PRO A 32 4.99 18.63 42.86
CA PRO A 32 4.22 17.62 43.59
C PRO A 32 2.77 17.50 43.10
N GLN A 33 2.25 16.27 43.08
CA GLN A 33 0.80 16.02 43.03
C GLN A 33 0.09 16.63 44.26
N PRO A 34 -1.06 17.30 44.10
CA PRO A 34 -1.93 17.60 45.22
C PRO A 34 -2.77 16.37 45.63
N ALA A 35 -2.72 16.05 46.92
CA ALA A 35 -3.57 15.08 47.61
C ALA A 35 -4.97 15.68 47.93
N PRO A 36 -5.95 14.87 48.37
CA PRO A 36 -7.37 15.04 48.05
C PRO A 36 -8.10 16.04 48.95
N THR A 37 -9.06 16.78 48.40
CA THR A 37 -9.99 17.61 49.17
C THR A 37 -11.37 16.97 49.24
N THR A 38 -11.83 16.80 50.46
CA THR A 38 -13.13 16.27 50.91
C THR A 38 -14.32 17.16 50.50
N GLY A 39 -15.31 16.54 49.86
CA GLY A 39 -16.75 16.61 50.20
C GLY A 39 -17.57 17.89 49.93
N LYS A 40 -18.41 17.86 48.89
CA LYS A 40 -19.79 18.36 48.93
C LYS A 40 -20.70 17.42 48.11
N LYS A 41 -21.76 16.88 48.74
CA LYS A 41 -22.81 16.06 48.12
C LYS A 41 -23.51 16.85 47.01
N GLN A 42 -23.46 16.36 45.78
CA GLN A 42 -24.37 16.77 44.70
C GLN A 42 -25.10 15.53 44.17
N GLN A 43 -26.43 15.67 44.10
CA GLN A 43 -27.41 14.67 43.71
C GLN A 43 -27.38 14.49 42.18
N PRO A 44 -27.47 13.25 41.65
CA PRO A 44 -27.27 13.00 40.22
C PRO A 44 -28.45 13.54 39.37
N PRO A 45 -28.17 14.16 38.22
CA PRO A 45 -29.20 14.46 37.23
C PRO A 45 -29.64 13.17 36.49
N ALA A 46 -30.91 13.17 36.09
CA ALA A 46 -31.64 12.04 35.52
C ALA A 46 -31.01 11.45 34.25
N ALA A 47 -31.16 10.13 34.09
CA ALA A 47 -30.61 9.32 33.01
C ALA A 47 -31.10 9.77 31.62
N SER A 48 -30.15 10.22 30.79
CA SER A 48 -30.34 10.30 29.34
C SER A 48 -30.10 8.91 28.74
N SER A 49 -31.10 8.37 28.05
CA SER A 49 -31.07 7.10 27.35
C SER A 49 -29.85 6.98 26.41
N SER A 50 -28.87 6.15 26.78
CA SER A 50 -27.83 5.70 25.87
C SER A 50 -28.48 4.80 24.83
N GLN A 51 -28.56 5.25 23.58
CA GLN A 51 -28.83 4.37 22.46
C GLN A 51 -27.69 3.36 22.37
N GLN A 52 -27.97 2.14 22.82
CA GLN A 52 -27.10 0.98 22.69
C GLN A 52 -26.90 0.72 21.19
N SER A 53 -25.66 0.83 20.72
CA SER A 53 -25.27 0.23 19.44
C SER A 53 -25.66 -1.26 19.48
N PRO A 54 -26.28 -1.82 18.43
CA PRO A 54 -26.68 -3.22 18.45
C PRO A 54 -25.45 -4.09 18.70
N ALA A 55 -25.50 -4.91 19.74
CA ALA A 55 -24.45 -5.85 20.06
C ALA A 55 -24.27 -6.80 18.88
N VAL A 56 -23.10 -6.77 18.25
CA VAL A 56 -22.73 -7.74 17.22
C VAL A 56 -22.66 -9.10 17.91
N SER A 57 -23.62 -9.98 17.60
CA SER A 57 -23.63 -11.36 18.08
C SER A 57 -22.56 -12.14 17.31
N TYR A 58 -21.45 -12.44 17.97
CA TYR A 58 -20.43 -13.32 17.41
C TYR A 58 -20.90 -14.78 17.52
N PRO A 59 -20.65 -15.62 16.49
CA PRO A 59 -20.97 -17.04 16.59
C PRO A 59 -20.28 -17.66 17.81
N ALA A 60 -20.99 -18.55 18.49
CA ALA A 60 -20.47 -19.25 19.65
C ALA A 60 -19.22 -20.06 19.26
N LEU A 61 -18.10 -19.76 19.92
CA LEU A 61 -16.86 -20.52 19.82
C LEU A 61 -17.10 -21.96 20.32
N PRO A 62 -16.44 -22.98 19.75
CA PRO A 62 -15.17 -22.88 19.03
C PRO A 62 -15.28 -22.83 17.50
N VAL A 63 -14.60 -21.85 16.88
CA VAL A 63 -14.27 -21.86 15.45
C VAL A 63 -13.11 -22.84 15.24
N ARG A 64 -13.26 -23.78 14.29
CA ARG A 64 -12.17 -24.63 13.82
C ARG A 64 -11.62 -24.03 12.53
N ALA A 65 -10.30 -23.90 12.45
CA ALA A 65 -9.63 -23.50 11.24
C ALA A 65 -8.32 -24.29 11.11
N VAL A 66 -7.87 -24.49 9.88
CA VAL A 66 -6.60 -25.14 9.58
C VAL A 66 -5.73 -24.20 8.78
N CYS A 67 -4.43 -24.17 9.11
CA CYS A 67 -3.42 -23.46 8.34
C CYS A 67 -2.79 -24.44 7.34
N LEU A 68 -3.07 -24.25 6.05
CA LEU A 68 -2.47 -25.06 4.97
C LEU A 68 -1.52 -24.19 4.15
N GLY A 69 -0.22 -24.29 4.42
CA GLY A 69 0.79 -23.54 3.66
C GLY A 69 0.60 -22.02 3.69
N GLY A 70 0.15 -21.46 4.82
CA GLY A 70 -0.11 -20.02 4.98
C GLY A 70 -1.53 -19.55 4.64
N TRP A 71 -2.39 -20.46 4.18
CA TRP A 71 -3.81 -20.21 3.95
C TRP A 71 -4.64 -20.59 5.17
N LEU A 72 -5.52 -19.69 5.60
CA LEU A 72 -6.60 -20.02 6.53
C LEU A 72 -7.76 -20.61 5.73
N VAL A 73 -8.00 -21.91 5.89
CA VAL A 73 -9.17 -22.55 5.29
C VAL A 73 -10.27 -22.61 6.35
N THR A 74 -11.37 -21.90 6.08
CA THR A 74 -12.59 -21.93 6.88
C THR A 74 -13.59 -22.88 6.24
N GLU A 75 -14.12 -23.85 7.00
CA GLU A 75 -15.19 -24.73 6.51
C GLU A 75 -16.45 -23.92 6.15
N GLY A 76 -17.23 -24.39 5.16
CA GLY A 76 -18.41 -23.71 4.60
C GLY A 76 -19.59 -23.47 5.56
N TRP A 77 -19.42 -23.71 6.86
CA TRP A 77 -20.35 -23.39 7.94
C TRP A 77 -19.97 -22.10 8.69
N ILE A 78 -18.82 -21.49 8.38
CA ILE A 78 -18.39 -20.22 8.98
C ILE A 78 -19.15 -19.08 8.31
N LEU A 79 -19.83 -18.28 9.14
CA LEU A 79 -20.55 -17.07 8.70
C LEU A 79 -19.55 -16.08 8.06
N PRO A 80 -19.72 -15.71 6.78
CA PRO A 80 -18.84 -14.74 6.11
C PRO A 80 -18.74 -13.39 6.84
N SER A 81 -19.75 -13.05 7.65
CA SER A 81 -19.77 -11.84 8.48
C SER A 81 -18.66 -11.76 9.52
N LEU A 82 -18.02 -12.88 9.87
CA LEU A 82 -16.81 -12.88 10.70
C LEU A 82 -15.69 -12.01 10.09
N PHE A 83 -15.68 -11.87 8.77
CA PHE A 83 -14.67 -11.13 8.02
C PHE A 83 -15.13 -9.72 7.59
N ASP A 84 -16.31 -9.27 8.01
CA ASP A 84 -16.83 -7.95 7.62
C ASP A 84 -16.01 -6.78 8.18
N GLY A 85 -15.25 -7.01 9.26
CA GLY A 85 -14.35 -6.01 9.85
C GLY A 85 -13.06 -5.76 9.05
N ILE A 86 -12.79 -6.53 7.99
CA ILE A 86 -11.56 -6.35 7.20
C ILE A 86 -11.64 -5.06 6.38
N PRO A 87 -10.71 -4.12 6.56
CA PRO A 87 -10.67 -2.91 5.74
C PRO A 87 -10.34 -3.28 4.29
N ASN A 88 -10.99 -2.63 3.32
CA ASN A 88 -10.81 -2.93 1.89
C ASN A 88 -10.95 -4.43 1.58
N LYS A 89 -12.02 -5.06 2.08
CA LYS A 89 -12.31 -6.51 1.90
C LYS A 89 -12.56 -6.94 0.46
N ASP A 90 -12.63 -6.01 -0.48
CA ASP A 90 -12.68 -6.26 -1.92
C ASP A 90 -11.29 -6.24 -2.58
N LEU A 91 -10.24 -5.93 -1.82
CA LEU A 91 -8.82 -5.93 -2.22
C LEU A 91 -8.04 -6.95 -1.40
N LEU A 92 -8.54 -8.18 -1.34
CA LEU A 92 -7.87 -9.28 -0.64
C LEU A 92 -6.71 -9.84 -1.47
N ASP A 93 -5.79 -10.52 -0.80
CA ASP A 93 -4.68 -11.18 -1.48
C ASP A 93 -5.19 -12.18 -2.52
N GLY A 94 -4.63 -12.13 -3.72
CA GLY A 94 -5.04 -12.93 -4.86
C GLY A 94 -6.23 -12.39 -5.66
N THR A 95 -6.84 -11.27 -5.24
CA THR A 95 -7.87 -10.57 -6.00
C THR A 95 -7.34 -10.17 -7.37
N GLN A 96 -8.10 -10.41 -8.43
CA GLN A 96 -7.73 -10.03 -9.80
C GLN A 96 -8.34 -8.68 -10.15
N LEU A 97 -7.52 -7.74 -10.60
CA LEU A 97 -7.90 -6.38 -10.91
C LEU A 97 -7.57 -6.03 -12.35
N GLN A 98 -8.45 -5.25 -12.97
CA GLN A 98 -8.22 -4.58 -14.24
C GLN A 98 -8.30 -3.07 -14.02
N PHE A 99 -7.41 -2.33 -14.68
CA PHE A 99 -7.36 -0.87 -14.59
C PHE A 99 -7.56 -0.26 -15.97
N LYS A 100 -8.64 0.49 -16.14
CA LYS A 100 -8.92 1.24 -17.37
C LYS A 100 -8.62 2.72 -17.16
N SER A 101 -7.74 3.30 -17.97
CA SER A 101 -7.44 4.73 -17.94
C SER A 101 -8.72 5.54 -18.19
N ALA A 102 -9.00 6.50 -17.30
CA ALA A 102 -10.14 7.39 -17.46
C ALA A 102 -9.95 8.34 -18.66
N LEU A 103 -8.72 8.80 -18.90
CA LEU A 103 -8.35 9.65 -20.03
C LEU A 103 -8.38 8.91 -21.37
N ARG A 104 -7.72 7.76 -21.46
CA ARG A 104 -7.54 7.04 -22.74
C ARG A 104 -8.67 6.08 -23.07
N LYS A 105 -9.47 5.69 -22.07
CA LYS A 105 -10.46 4.61 -22.17
C LYS A 105 -9.85 3.26 -22.62
N THR A 106 -8.55 3.06 -22.38
CA THR A 106 -7.82 1.81 -22.62
C THR A 106 -7.35 1.19 -21.30
N TYR A 107 -7.14 -0.12 -21.29
CA TYR A 107 -6.66 -0.88 -20.14
C TYR A 107 -5.15 -0.84 -20.02
N LEU A 108 -4.66 -0.88 -18.77
CA LEU A 108 -3.26 -1.19 -18.47
C LEU A 108 -3.00 -2.65 -18.87
N THR A 109 -1.92 -2.85 -19.62
CA THR A 109 -1.51 -4.11 -20.23
C THR A 109 -0.06 -4.37 -19.84
N ALA A 110 0.20 -5.52 -19.24
CA ALA A 110 1.56 -6.02 -19.05
C ALA A 110 2.06 -6.62 -20.35
N ASP A 111 2.98 -5.93 -21.03
CA ASP A 111 3.43 -6.36 -22.34
C ASP A 111 4.19 -7.70 -22.22
N ASN A 112 3.97 -8.58 -23.20
CA ASN A 112 4.45 -9.96 -23.19
C ASN A 112 4.00 -10.78 -21.95
N GLY A 113 2.86 -10.43 -21.35
CA GLY A 113 2.34 -11.08 -20.13
C GLY A 113 3.12 -10.76 -18.85
N GLY A 114 4.12 -9.87 -18.91
CA GLY A 114 5.10 -9.67 -17.84
C GLY A 114 6.49 -10.07 -18.31
N GLY A 115 7.15 -9.13 -18.96
CA GLY A 115 8.54 -9.27 -19.38
C GLY A 115 9.06 -8.00 -20.03
N GLY A 116 8.31 -6.90 -19.90
CA GLY A 116 8.53 -5.64 -20.58
C GLY A 116 7.82 -4.50 -19.85
N ALA A 117 7.45 -3.48 -20.62
CA ALA A 117 6.75 -2.31 -20.10
C ALA A 117 5.29 -2.62 -19.73
N VAL A 118 4.71 -1.80 -18.86
CA VAL A 118 3.27 -1.72 -18.70
C VAL A 118 2.78 -0.55 -19.55
N VAL A 119 1.80 -0.79 -20.42
CA VAL A 119 1.29 0.19 -21.39
C VAL A 119 -0.23 0.26 -21.34
N ALA A 120 -0.81 1.38 -21.76
CA ALA A 120 -2.26 1.60 -21.78
C ALA A 120 -2.80 1.62 -23.21
N ASN A 121 -2.87 0.47 -23.89
CA ASN A 121 -3.12 0.39 -25.34
C ASN A 121 -4.31 -0.51 -25.76
N ARG A 122 -4.88 -1.34 -24.88
CA ARG A 122 -5.99 -2.23 -25.24
C ARG A 122 -7.37 -1.65 -24.92
N THR A 123 -8.34 -1.83 -25.80
CA THR A 123 -9.73 -1.40 -25.60
C THR A 123 -10.61 -2.46 -24.92
N GLN A 124 -10.15 -3.70 -24.90
CA GLN A 124 -10.79 -4.85 -24.25
C GLN A 124 -9.75 -5.55 -23.38
N ALA A 125 -10.18 -6.00 -22.20
CA ALA A 125 -9.31 -6.65 -21.24
C ALA A 125 -9.37 -8.17 -21.36
N SER A 126 -8.22 -8.81 -21.23
CA SER A 126 -8.02 -10.26 -21.14
C SER A 126 -6.90 -10.54 -20.13
N ASP A 127 -6.10 -11.58 -20.36
CA ASP A 127 -5.13 -12.10 -19.39
C ASP A 127 -3.96 -11.13 -19.14
N TRP A 128 -3.60 -10.30 -20.11
CA TRP A 128 -2.48 -9.36 -19.98
C TRP A 128 -2.88 -8.05 -19.32
N GLU A 129 -4.18 -7.75 -19.27
CA GLU A 129 -4.76 -6.59 -18.60
C GLU A 129 -5.19 -6.90 -17.15
N THR A 130 -5.08 -8.17 -16.76
CA THR A 130 -5.51 -8.67 -15.45
C THR A 130 -4.31 -8.85 -14.54
N PHE A 131 -4.33 -8.14 -13.41
CA PHE A 131 -3.26 -8.15 -12.42
C PHE A 131 -3.75 -8.82 -11.14
N LYS A 132 -2.99 -9.78 -10.64
CA LYS A 132 -3.24 -10.40 -9.34
C LYS A 132 -2.65 -9.53 -8.24
N LEU A 133 -3.48 -9.19 -7.26
CA LEU A 133 -3.09 -8.39 -6.12
C LEU A 133 -2.31 -9.22 -5.11
N TRP A 134 -1.19 -8.70 -4.64
CA TRP A 134 -0.47 -9.22 -3.49
C TRP A 134 -0.57 -8.18 -2.37
N ARG A 135 -1.27 -8.51 -1.28
CA ARG A 135 -1.55 -7.56 -0.19
C ARG A 135 -0.42 -7.57 0.85
N LEU A 136 0.18 -6.40 1.07
CA LEU A 136 1.19 -6.20 2.11
C LEU A 136 0.58 -5.65 3.39
N ASN A 137 -0.37 -4.71 3.26
CA ASN A 137 -1.16 -4.16 4.36
C ASN A 137 -2.49 -3.59 3.82
N ASP A 138 -3.17 -2.75 4.60
CA ASP A 138 -4.51 -2.26 4.25
C ASP A 138 -4.59 -1.39 3.01
N THR A 139 -3.50 -0.74 2.64
CA THR A 139 -3.46 0.21 1.52
C THR A 139 -2.32 -0.06 0.55
N THR A 140 -1.39 -0.94 0.91
CA THR A 140 -0.16 -1.20 0.16
C THR A 140 -0.16 -2.60 -0.43
N PHE A 141 0.19 -2.68 -1.70
CA PHE A 141 0.08 -3.87 -2.52
C PHE A 141 1.25 -3.99 -3.50
N ASN A 142 1.52 -5.21 -3.95
CA ASN A 142 2.23 -5.45 -5.21
C ASN A 142 1.22 -5.96 -6.25
N PHE A 143 1.51 -5.72 -7.53
CA PHE A 143 0.72 -6.27 -8.63
C PHE A 143 1.53 -7.34 -9.34
N ARG A 144 0.93 -8.50 -9.56
CA ARG A 144 1.53 -9.61 -10.29
C ARG A 144 0.82 -9.82 -11.61
N THR A 145 1.58 -9.98 -12.69
CA THR A 145 1.05 -10.21 -14.03
C THR A 145 0.71 -11.68 -14.26
N SER A 146 0.06 -12.00 -15.39
CA SER A 146 -0.22 -13.38 -15.81
C SER A 146 1.05 -14.22 -16.04
N GLY A 147 2.16 -13.59 -16.42
CA GLY A 147 3.48 -14.20 -16.56
C GLY A 147 4.22 -14.45 -15.24
N ASN A 148 3.64 -14.07 -14.10
CA ASN A 148 4.19 -14.17 -12.74
C ASN A 148 5.24 -13.12 -12.33
N GLN A 149 5.43 -12.06 -13.11
CA GLN A 149 6.30 -10.93 -12.78
C GLN A 149 5.56 -9.90 -11.93
N PHE A 150 6.31 -9.17 -11.13
CA PHE A 150 5.82 -8.02 -10.38
C PHE A 150 5.94 -6.76 -11.22
N VAL A 151 4.87 -5.97 -11.19
CA VAL A 151 4.87 -4.61 -11.70
C VAL A 151 5.69 -3.75 -10.74
N GLY A 152 6.52 -2.86 -11.28
CA GLY A 152 7.35 -1.96 -10.50
C GLY A 152 7.80 -0.75 -11.31
N ILE A 153 8.39 0.21 -10.59
CA ILE A 153 9.02 1.38 -11.22
C ILE A 153 10.36 0.91 -11.82
N GLY A 154 10.50 1.07 -13.13
CA GLY A 154 11.73 0.79 -13.86
C GLY A 154 12.84 1.76 -13.49
N ALA A 155 14.09 1.39 -13.81
CA ALA A 155 15.28 2.17 -13.48
C ALA A 155 15.36 3.54 -14.19
N SER A 156 14.59 3.74 -15.26
CA SER A 156 14.60 4.95 -16.09
C SER A 156 13.31 5.75 -15.90
N ASP A 157 13.44 7.00 -15.47
CA ASP A 157 12.42 8.07 -15.49
C ASP A 157 11.02 7.71 -14.95
N GLY A 158 10.92 6.74 -14.05
CA GLY A 158 9.64 6.37 -13.44
C GLY A 158 8.72 5.52 -14.33
N ILE A 159 9.22 5.01 -15.47
CA ILE A 159 8.44 4.14 -16.36
C ILE A 159 7.99 2.89 -15.61
N ILE A 160 6.73 2.50 -15.74
CA ILE A 160 6.22 1.27 -15.13
C ILE A 160 6.57 0.06 -16.00
N VAL A 161 7.22 -0.93 -15.40
CA VAL A 161 7.62 -2.19 -16.03
C VAL A 161 7.11 -3.38 -15.23
N ALA A 162 7.03 -4.55 -15.87
CA ALA A 162 6.61 -5.79 -15.24
C ALA A 162 7.64 -6.90 -15.49
N THR A 163 8.86 -6.68 -15.03
CA THR A 163 10.00 -7.59 -15.23
C THR A 163 10.52 -8.22 -13.94
N ALA A 164 10.15 -7.68 -12.78
CA ALA A 164 10.68 -8.13 -11.50
C ALA A 164 10.16 -9.53 -11.14
N THR A 165 11.03 -10.43 -10.70
CA THR A 165 10.64 -11.78 -10.24
C THR A 165 10.49 -11.86 -8.72
N THR A 166 10.95 -10.84 -8.00
CA THR A 166 10.85 -10.70 -6.54
C THR A 166 10.35 -9.29 -6.23
N PRO A 167 9.38 -9.11 -5.33
CA PRO A 167 8.88 -7.78 -4.99
C PRO A 167 9.91 -7.03 -4.13
N GLY A 168 10.08 -5.74 -4.41
CA GLY A 168 10.87 -4.83 -3.60
C GLY A 168 10.16 -3.49 -3.38
N LEU A 169 10.95 -2.49 -2.98
CA LEU A 169 10.50 -1.11 -2.85
C LEU A 169 9.88 -0.57 -4.16
N PRO A 170 10.50 -0.75 -5.35
CA PRO A 170 9.94 -0.26 -6.61
C PRO A 170 8.62 -0.92 -7.02
N GLU A 171 8.37 -2.15 -6.58
CA GLU A 171 7.15 -2.92 -6.88
C GLU A 171 6.00 -2.61 -5.93
N THR A 172 6.20 -1.69 -4.99
CA THR A 172 5.24 -1.35 -3.95
C THR A 172 4.36 -0.17 -4.35
N PHE A 173 3.04 -0.38 -4.31
CA PHE A 173 2.04 0.61 -4.69
C PHE A 173 0.94 0.76 -3.64
N GLN A 174 0.34 1.95 -3.59
CA GLN A 174 -0.86 2.20 -2.81
C GLN A 174 -2.05 2.47 -3.73
N ILE A 175 -3.19 1.86 -3.45
CA ILE A 175 -4.45 2.14 -4.17
C ILE A 175 -5.21 3.21 -3.38
N VAL A 176 -5.28 4.41 -3.94
CA VAL A 176 -6.04 5.53 -3.38
C VAL A 176 -7.39 5.58 -4.10
N ARG A 177 -8.49 5.42 -3.35
CA ARG A 177 -9.84 5.48 -3.93
C ARG A 177 -10.39 6.90 -3.93
N CYS A 178 -11.21 7.20 -4.92
CA CYS A 178 -12.00 8.41 -4.92
C CYS A 178 -13.04 8.36 -3.79
N PRO A 179 -13.16 9.40 -2.93
CA PRO A 179 -14.08 9.41 -1.80
C PRO A 179 -15.57 9.28 -2.17
N PHE A 180 -15.93 9.64 -3.40
CA PHE A 180 -17.31 9.67 -3.89
C PHE A 180 -17.58 8.65 -5.01
N ASP A 181 -16.56 7.91 -5.48
CA ASP A 181 -16.71 6.82 -6.45
C ASP A 181 -15.65 5.75 -6.20
N LYS A 182 -16.03 4.67 -5.51
CA LYS A 182 -15.09 3.60 -5.12
C LYS A 182 -14.42 2.91 -6.31
N ASN A 183 -15.00 2.96 -7.51
CA ASN A 183 -14.46 2.32 -8.70
C ASN A 183 -13.41 3.20 -9.39
N ARG A 184 -13.30 4.47 -9.01
CA ARG A 184 -12.22 5.36 -9.46
C ARG A 184 -11.09 5.33 -8.46
N VAL A 185 -9.90 5.04 -8.96
CA VAL A 185 -8.70 4.91 -8.15
C VAL A 185 -7.52 5.63 -8.78
N ARG A 186 -6.53 5.93 -7.94
CA ARG A 186 -5.16 6.24 -8.34
C ARG A 186 -4.24 5.20 -7.75
N ILE A 187 -3.14 4.99 -8.44
CA ILE A 187 -2.08 4.10 -8.00
C ILE A 187 -0.90 5.00 -7.62
N LYS A 188 -0.57 5.08 -6.34
CA LYS A 188 0.59 5.83 -5.85
C LYS A 188 1.77 4.89 -5.78
N ALA A 189 2.86 5.24 -6.44
CA ALA A 189 4.08 4.42 -6.47
C ALA A 189 5.00 4.77 -5.29
N ALA A 190 5.98 3.90 -5.02
CA ALA A 190 6.90 4.07 -3.89
C ALA A 190 7.77 5.35 -3.97
N ASN A 191 7.95 5.93 -5.16
CA ASN A 191 8.64 7.21 -5.35
C ASN A 191 7.79 8.43 -4.91
N GLY A 192 6.55 8.22 -4.47
CA GLY A 192 5.64 9.27 -3.97
C GLY A 192 4.73 9.89 -5.02
N TYR A 193 4.93 9.58 -6.30
CA TYR A 193 4.12 10.08 -7.41
C TYR A 193 2.98 9.10 -7.75
N PHE A 194 1.96 9.59 -8.45
CA PHE A 194 0.93 8.73 -9.01
C PHE A 194 1.35 8.20 -10.38
N VAL A 195 0.94 6.96 -10.65
CA VAL A 195 1.00 6.37 -11.97
C VAL A 195 0.02 7.11 -12.88
N GLN A 196 0.47 7.50 -14.06
CA GLN A 196 -0.34 8.08 -15.11
C GLN A 196 -0.21 7.30 -16.41
N ALA A 197 -1.30 7.23 -17.16
CA ALA A 197 -1.31 6.72 -18.52
C ALA A 197 -1.39 7.90 -19.50
N ILE A 198 -0.26 8.26 -20.10
CA ILE A 198 -0.14 9.46 -20.93
C ILE A 198 -0.74 9.27 -22.33
N ALA A 199 -0.90 10.36 -23.08
CA ALA A 199 -1.57 10.37 -24.38
C ALA A 199 -0.91 9.48 -25.45
N THR A 200 0.37 9.10 -25.29
CA THR A 200 1.07 8.15 -26.17
C THR A 200 0.75 6.68 -25.83
N GLY A 201 0.19 6.40 -24.64
CA GLY A 201 -0.08 5.06 -24.15
C GLY A 201 1.00 4.51 -23.22
N GLU A 202 2.05 5.27 -22.96
CA GLU A 202 3.04 4.92 -21.94
C GLU A 202 2.48 5.13 -20.54
N VAL A 203 3.01 4.37 -19.58
CA VAL A 203 2.58 4.39 -18.18
C VAL A 203 3.79 4.74 -17.32
N ILE A 204 3.70 5.85 -16.58
CA ILE A 204 4.83 6.47 -15.88
C ILE A 204 4.36 6.91 -14.49
N ALA A 205 5.21 6.77 -13.48
CA ALA A 205 4.95 7.20 -12.10
C ALA A 205 5.63 8.53 -11.77
N ASP A 206 5.16 9.62 -12.39
CA ASP A 206 5.70 10.98 -12.25
C ASP A 206 4.58 12.02 -12.04
N TYR A 207 3.32 11.61 -11.94
CA TYR A 207 2.20 12.52 -11.76
C TYR A 207 2.14 13.05 -10.32
N GLY A 208 2.32 14.37 -10.16
CA GLY A 208 2.30 15.07 -8.87
C GLY A 208 0.93 15.61 -8.48
N GLU A 209 0.86 16.23 -7.29
CA GLU A 209 -0.30 17.02 -6.84
C GLU A 209 -0.19 18.48 -7.33
N PRO A 210 -1.30 19.22 -7.53
CA PRO A 210 -2.68 18.84 -7.23
C PRO A 210 -3.33 18.00 -8.34
N THR A 211 -4.21 17.10 -7.92
CA THR A 211 -4.89 16.14 -8.80
C THR A 211 -6.41 16.39 -8.86
N ARG A 212 -7.11 15.85 -9.88
CA ARG A 212 -8.59 15.96 -10.01
C ARG A 212 -9.23 14.62 -10.39
N TRP A 213 -10.33 14.23 -9.75
CA TRP A 213 -11.04 12.99 -10.10
C TRP A 213 -11.89 13.15 -11.36
N SER A 214 -11.24 13.48 -12.49
CA SER A 214 -11.87 13.75 -13.77
C SER A 214 -11.50 12.68 -14.80
N ASP A 215 -12.36 12.52 -15.80
CA ASP A 215 -12.06 11.71 -16.98
C ASP A 215 -10.92 12.27 -17.84
N PHE A 216 -10.49 13.52 -17.61
CA PHE A 216 -9.36 14.13 -18.31
C PHE A 216 -8.05 14.08 -17.52
N ASP A 217 -8.05 13.49 -16.32
CA ASP A 217 -6.84 13.30 -15.51
C ASP A 217 -6.19 11.95 -15.87
N ALA A 218 -4.93 12.00 -16.32
CA ALA A 218 -4.16 10.83 -16.75
C ALA A 218 -3.83 9.85 -15.60
N SER A 219 -3.88 10.32 -14.35
CA SER A 219 -3.64 9.51 -13.16
C SER A 219 -4.84 8.67 -12.70
N VAL A 220 -6.03 8.94 -13.25
CA VAL A 220 -7.28 8.30 -12.81
C VAL A 220 -7.53 7.02 -13.60
N PHE A 221 -7.77 5.93 -12.86
CA PHE A 221 -8.14 4.63 -13.40
C PHE A 221 -9.50 4.19 -12.87
N LEU A 222 -10.28 3.58 -13.76
CA LEU A 222 -11.46 2.81 -13.40
C LEU A 222 -10.98 1.39 -13.08
N MET A 223 -11.15 0.99 -11.83
CA MET A 223 -10.75 -0.32 -11.33
C MET A 223 -11.95 -1.26 -11.31
N THR A 224 -11.77 -2.44 -11.90
CA THR A 224 -12.76 -3.51 -11.91
C THR A 224 -12.14 -4.77 -11.33
N THR A 225 -12.85 -5.40 -10.39
CA THR A 225 -12.49 -6.74 -9.89
C THR A 225 -13.03 -7.80 -10.83
N VAL A 226 -12.19 -8.79 -11.15
CA VAL A 226 -12.52 -9.88 -12.08
C VAL A 226 -12.58 -11.21 -11.33
N GLY A 227 -13.56 -12.05 -11.71
CA GLY A 227 -13.77 -13.36 -11.11
C GLY A 227 -14.62 -13.33 -9.84
N GLN A 228 -14.58 -14.41 -9.08
CA GLN A 228 -15.31 -14.50 -7.81
C GLN A 228 -14.62 -13.66 -6.75
N GLN A 229 -15.41 -12.88 -6.00
CA GLN A 229 -14.90 -12.17 -4.84
C GLN A 229 -14.50 -13.19 -3.77
N LEU A 230 -13.28 -13.08 -3.28
CA LEU A 230 -12.78 -13.95 -2.22
C LEU A 230 -13.56 -13.68 -0.92
N GLN A 231 -14.17 -14.72 -0.35
CA GLN A 231 -15.01 -14.64 0.85
C GLN A 231 -14.34 -15.32 2.05
N GLY A 232 -13.22 -14.76 2.50
CA GLY A 232 -12.47 -15.29 3.66
C GLY A 232 -11.30 -16.21 3.31
N GLU A 233 -11.07 -16.51 2.03
CA GLU A 233 -9.81 -17.12 1.56
C GLU A 233 -8.68 -16.12 1.79
N TYR A 234 -7.94 -16.28 2.88
CA TYR A 234 -6.93 -15.33 3.33
C TYR A 234 -5.57 -16.01 3.49
N GLN A 235 -4.55 -15.42 2.88
CA GLN A 235 -3.16 -15.73 3.21
C GLN A 235 -2.78 -14.95 4.48
N LEU A 236 -2.70 -15.64 5.62
CA LEU A 236 -2.28 -15.03 6.90
C LEU A 236 -0.81 -14.60 6.91
N CYS A 237 0.02 -15.14 6.00
CA CYS A 237 1.47 -15.11 6.14
C CYS A 237 2.21 -13.94 5.48
N ASN A 238 1.55 -12.98 4.82
CA ASN A 238 2.27 -11.81 4.28
C ASN A 238 2.37 -10.63 5.27
N GLY A 239 1.72 -10.72 6.44
CA GLY A 239 1.73 -9.66 7.47
C GLY A 239 2.90 -9.71 8.47
N SER A 240 3.98 -10.46 8.21
CA SER A 240 5.05 -10.69 9.20
C SER A 240 6.45 -10.42 8.63
N ILE A 241 6.85 -9.14 8.56
CA ILE A 241 8.22 -8.67 8.88
C ILE A 241 8.03 -7.24 9.40
N GLY A 242 8.16 -7.04 10.71
CA GLY A 242 7.99 -5.71 11.30
C GLY A 242 7.59 -5.63 12.77
N ALA A 243 7.55 -6.72 13.54
CA ALA A 243 7.65 -6.61 14.98
C ALA A 243 9.14 -6.42 15.33
N ARG A 244 9.60 -5.16 15.36
CA ARG A 244 10.89 -4.85 16.00
C ARG A 244 10.73 -5.11 17.50
N THR A 245 11.58 -6.00 18.00
CA THR A 245 11.96 -6.17 19.41
C THR A 245 12.54 -4.88 19.99
#